data_AF-A0A8X6MEP3-F1
#
_entry.id   AF-A0A8X6MEP3-F1
#
_cell.length_a   1.000
_cell.length_b   1.000
_cell.length_c   1.000
_cell.angle_alpha   90.00
_cell.angle_beta   90.00
_cell.angle_gamma   90.00
#
_symmetry.space_group_name_H-M   'P 1'
#
loop_
_entity.id
_entity.type
_entity.pdbx_description
1 polymer ?
#
loop_
_entity_poly.entity_id
_entity_poly.type
_entity_poly.pdbx_seq_one_letter_code
_entity_poly.pdbx_strand_id
1 'polypeptide(L)'
;MAAEANGWNSRVKTFHLAASLRGDAADILETLPEEQRHDFQALSGALEQRFGGKCTKEYSRLQLKSRYQKAGESLQELAADIQRLSHLAFSDCPVETRQDLARQHFIDTVQDPETQKALRLADVKDIGSALVYAHKIEAAQQATRKDRHSIRAVSAIDSDSDFIKQIEDSQRKIRSLEERTGGRNTKIQCWTCGADGHVRRKCPTSRDGGNNLPPHQGN
;
A
#
# COMPACT_ATOMS: atom_id res chain seq x y z
N MET A 1 27.71 -36.33 -5.98
CA MET A 1 28.54 -36.44 -4.75
C MET A 1 28.54 -37.84 -4.14
N ALA A 2 27.53 -38.31 -3.38
CA ALA A 2 27.62 -39.63 -2.71
C ALA A 2 27.72 -40.84 -3.66
N ALA A 3 26.93 -40.85 -4.75
CA ALA A 3 26.95 -41.95 -5.71
C ALA A 3 28.21 -41.99 -6.59
N GLU A 4 28.86 -40.84 -6.81
CA GLU A 4 30.13 -40.73 -7.54
C GLU A 4 31.31 -41.15 -6.66
N ALA A 5 31.31 -40.75 -5.39
CA ALA A 5 32.33 -41.16 -4.41
C ALA A 5 32.35 -42.67 -4.17
N ASN A 6 31.18 -43.32 -4.27
CA ASN A 6 31.03 -44.76 -4.04
C ASN A 6 30.99 -45.61 -5.32
N GLY A 7 31.13 -45.01 -6.51
CA GLY A 7 31.11 -45.74 -7.78
C GLY A 7 29.83 -46.54 -8.06
N TRP A 8 28.67 -46.07 -7.57
CA TRP A 8 27.43 -46.83 -7.65
C TRP A 8 26.92 -46.96 -9.09
N ASN A 9 26.54 -48.18 -9.49
CA ASN A 9 25.83 -48.43 -10.75
C ASN A 9 24.33 -48.08 -10.63
N SER A 10 23.62 -47.99 -11.76
CA SER A 10 22.23 -47.51 -11.77
C SER A 10 21.29 -48.30 -10.85
N ARG A 11 21.44 -49.63 -10.76
CA ARG A 11 20.61 -50.49 -9.89
C ARG A 11 20.85 -50.21 -8.41
N VAL A 12 22.12 -50.06 -8.02
CA VAL A 12 22.53 -49.75 -6.65
C VAL A 12 22.05 -48.34 -6.26
N LYS A 13 22.12 -47.37 -7.19
CA LYS A 13 21.54 -46.03 -6.98
C LYS A 13 20.04 -46.10 -6.73
N THR A 14 19.27 -46.86 -7.52
CA THR A 14 17.82 -46.98 -7.32
C THR A 14 17.48 -47.61 -5.97
N PHE A 15 18.18 -48.69 -5.59
CA PHE A 15 17.94 -49.36 -4.32
C PHE A 15 18.23 -48.45 -3.12
N HIS A 16 19.38 -47.76 -3.13
CA HIS A 16 19.69 -46.80 -2.07
C HIS A 16 18.75 -45.60 -2.06
N LEU A 17 18.34 -45.11 -3.23
CA LEU A 17 17.36 -44.04 -3.34
C LEU A 17 16.05 -44.47 -2.70
N ALA A 18 15.47 -45.60 -3.11
CA ALA A 18 14.23 -46.14 -2.57
C ALA A 18 14.29 -46.36 -1.06
N ALA A 19 15.40 -46.93 -0.55
CA ALA A 19 15.61 -47.15 0.88
C ALA A 19 15.78 -45.84 1.69
N SER A 20 16.16 -44.74 1.02
CA SER A 20 16.33 -43.43 1.66
C SER A 20 15.07 -42.58 1.69
N LEU A 21 14.05 -42.92 0.90
CA LEU A 21 12.78 -42.17 0.86
C LEU A 21 12.04 -42.33 2.19
N ARG A 22 11.51 -41.22 2.71
CA ARG A 22 10.76 -41.14 3.97
C ARG A 22 9.56 -40.22 3.81
N GLY A 23 8.52 -40.45 4.62
CA GLY A 23 7.29 -39.64 4.62
C GLY A 23 6.63 -39.62 3.24
N ASP A 24 6.09 -38.47 2.81
CA ASP A 24 5.41 -38.29 1.53
C ASP A 24 6.21 -38.79 0.32
N ALA A 25 7.54 -38.79 0.40
CA ALA A 25 8.39 -39.29 -0.67
C ALA A 25 8.37 -40.82 -0.79
N ALA A 26 8.10 -41.56 0.29
CA ALA A 26 7.95 -43.01 0.27
C ALA A 26 6.64 -43.44 -0.42
N ASP A 27 5.56 -42.65 -0.31
CA ASP A 27 4.29 -42.94 -0.99
C ASP A 27 4.42 -42.99 -2.53
N ILE A 28 5.48 -42.38 -3.09
CA ILE A 28 5.79 -42.48 -4.53
C ILE A 28 6.09 -43.93 -4.91
N LEU A 29 6.72 -44.71 -4.02
CA LEU A 29 7.00 -46.11 -4.27
C LEU A 29 5.70 -46.93 -4.33
N GLU A 30 4.68 -46.57 -3.55
CA GLU A 30 3.39 -47.26 -3.56
C GLU A 30 2.57 -46.94 -4.81
N THR A 31 2.68 -45.72 -5.32
CA THR A 31 1.94 -45.24 -6.49
C THR A 31 2.58 -45.63 -7.83
N LEU A 32 3.87 -45.97 -7.86
CA LEU A 32 4.57 -46.44 -9.06
C LEU A 32 4.40 -47.95 -9.30
N PRO A 33 4.31 -48.40 -10.57
CA PRO A 33 4.39 -49.82 -10.94
C PRO A 33 5.73 -50.45 -10.51
N GLU A 34 5.72 -51.72 -10.09
CA GLU A 34 6.92 -52.43 -9.60
C GLU A 34 8.09 -52.42 -10.58
N GLU A 35 7.79 -52.55 -11.87
CA GLU A 35 8.78 -52.51 -12.96
C GLU A 35 9.55 -51.19 -13.00
N GLN A 36 8.89 -50.09 -12.65
CA GLN A 36 9.45 -48.72 -12.66
C GLN A 36 10.13 -48.36 -11.34
N ARG A 37 9.85 -49.08 -10.24
CA ARG A 37 10.52 -48.89 -8.94
C ARG A 37 12.00 -49.27 -8.97
N HIS A 38 12.38 -50.13 -9.90
CA HIS A 38 13.77 -50.59 -10.07
C HIS A 38 14.55 -49.79 -11.12
N ASP A 39 13.86 -48.94 -11.89
CA ASP A 39 14.50 -48.00 -12.81
C ASP A 39 14.78 -46.66 -12.12
N PHE A 40 16.05 -46.24 -12.17
CA PHE A 40 16.48 -44.99 -11.57
C PHE A 40 15.82 -43.79 -12.26
N GLN A 41 15.70 -43.82 -13.59
CA GLN A 41 15.14 -42.69 -14.33
C GLN A 41 13.66 -42.54 -14.04
N ALA A 42 12.88 -43.60 -14.12
CA ALA A 42 11.45 -43.57 -13.79
C ALA A 42 11.20 -43.09 -12.34
N LEU A 43 11.93 -43.62 -11.35
CA LEU A 43 11.79 -43.21 -9.96
C LEU A 43 12.18 -41.74 -9.74
N SER A 44 13.30 -41.29 -10.32
CA SER A 44 13.74 -39.90 -10.26
C SER A 44 12.76 -38.94 -10.95
N GLY A 45 12.18 -39.36 -12.09
CA GLY A 45 11.20 -38.59 -12.83
C GLY A 45 9.89 -38.43 -12.07
N ALA A 46 9.43 -39.48 -11.38
CA ALA A 46 8.24 -39.40 -10.53
C ALA A 46 8.46 -38.49 -9.31
N LEU A 47 9.64 -38.58 -8.68
CA LEU A 47 10.06 -37.64 -7.63
C LEU A 47 10.10 -36.20 -8.15
N GLU A 48 10.64 -35.99 -9.35
CA GLU A 48 10.69 -34.67 -9.99
C GLU A 48 9.31 -34.17 -10.47
N GLN A 49 8.37 -35.05 -10.80
CA GLN A 49 7.01 -34.61 -11.11
C GLN A 49 6.24 -34.19 -9.85
N ARG A 50 6.38 -34.95 -8.76
CA ARG A 50 5.63 -34.69 -7.52
C ARG A 50 6.27 -33.59 -6.67
N PHE A 51 7.60 -33.54 -6.62
CA PHE A 51 8.37 -32.59 -5.82
C PHE A 51 9.25 -31.65 -6.64
N GLY A 52 9.43 -31.91 -7.93
CA GLY A 52 10.34 -31.12 -8.75
C GLY A 52 9.80 -29.75 -9.11
N GLY A 53 10.75 -28.90 -9.47
CA GLY A 53 10.65 -27.47 -9.28
C GLY A 53 9.71 -26.71 -10.20
N LYS A 54 8.91 -27.31 -11.09
CA LYS A 54 8.03 -26.51 -11.99
C LYS A 54 6.94 -25.77 -11.21
N CYS A 55 6.24 -26.47 -10.33
CA CYS A 55 5.29 -25.84 -9.41
C CYS A 55 6.01 -24.89 -8.44
N THR A 56 7.23 -25.26 -8.01
CA THR A 56 8.06 -24.45 -7.10
C THR A 56 8.58 -23.16 -7.75
N LYS A 57 8.92 -23.17 -9.06
CA LYS A 57 9.44 -22.03 -9.82
C LYS A 57 8.34 -20.99 -10.03
N GLU A 58 7.18 -21.41 -10.52
CA GLU A 58 6.02 -20.51 -10.70
C GLU A 58 5.55 -19.95 -9.37
N TYR A 59 5.47 -20.79 -8.33
CA TYR A 59 5.17 -20.34 -6.98
C TYR A 59 6.19 -19.31 -6.47
N SER A 60 7.50 -19.55 -6.67
CA SER A 60 8.53 -18.58 -6.27
C SER A 60 8.44 -17.28 -7.06
N ARG A 61 8.07 -17.33 -8.35
CA ARG A 61 7.83 -16.12 -9.17
C ARG A 61 6.66 -15.31 -8.63
N LEU A 62 5.57 -15.98 -8.26
CA LEU A 62 4.41 -15.33 -7.64
C LEU A 62 4.77 -14.73 -6.28
N GLN A 63 5.51 -15.47 -5.44
CA GLN A 63 6.00 -14.97 -4.16
C GLN A 63 6.85 -13.71 -4.33
N LEU A 64 7.80 -13.73 -5.26
CA LEU A 64 8.67 -12.60 -5.56
C LEU A 64 7.89 -11.38 -6.05
N LYS A 65 6.86 -11.57 -6.90
CA LYS A 65 5.97 -10.49 -7.35
C LYS A 65 5.12 -9.90 -6.23
N SER A 66 4.64 -10.73 -5.31
CA SER A 66 3.85 -10.29 -4.15
C SER A 66 4.69 -9.76 -2.99
N ARG A 67 6.01 -9.81 -3.12
CA ARG A 67 6.91 -9.45 -2.03
C ARG A 67 6.93 -7.95 -1.83
N TYR A 68 6.82 -7.51 -0.59
CA TYR A 68 7.07 -6.15 -0.14
C TYR A 68 7.73 -6.22 1.24
N GLN A 69 8.54 -5.23 1.59
CA GLN A 69 9.12 -5.14 2.92
C GLN A 69 8.02 -5.07 3.97
N LYS A 70 8.07 -5.97 4.96
CA LYS A 70 7.11 -6.00 6.07
C LYS A 70 7.47 -4.92 7.10
N ALA A 71 6.46 -4.47 7.85
CA ALA A 71 6.71 -3.54 8.96
C ALA A 71 7.67 -4.18 9.98
N GLY A 72 8.81 -3.52 10.21
CA GLY A 72 9.85 -4.00 11.14
C GLY A 72 10.81 -5.05 10.56
N GLU A 73 10.66 -5.43 9.30
CA GLU A 73 11.63 -6.31 8.63
C GLU A 73 12.90 -5.54 8.27
N SER A 74 14.05 -6.13 8.57
CA SER A 74 15.33 -5.52 8.22
C SER A 74 15.59 -5.59 6.72
N LEU A 75 16.33 -4.61 6.19
CA LEU A 75 16.74 -4.62 4.79
C LEU A 75 17.58 -5.86 4.43
N GLN A 76 18.30 -6.42 5.40
CA GLN A 76 19.12 -7.63 5.23
C GLN A 76 18.27 -8.88 5.03
N GLU A 77 17.23 -9.05 5.84
CA GLU A 77 16.27 -10.15 5.69
C GLU A 77 15.53 -10.05 4.36
N LEU A 78 15.10 -8.84 3.98
CA LEU A 78 14.46 -8.58 2.69
C LEU A 78 15.39 -8.96 1.52
N ALA A 79 16.64 -8.49 1.53
CA ALA A 79 17.61 -8.77 0.47
C ALA A 79 17.91 -10.27 0.35
N ALA A 80 18.13 -10.94 1.48
CA ALA A 80 18.40 -12.38 1.51
C ALA A 80 17.22 -13.20 0.97
N ASP A 81 15.99 -12.84 1.35
CA ASP A 81 14.79 -13.52 0.88
C ASP A 81 14.56 -13.28 -0.62
N ILE A 82 14.79 -12.06 -1.11
CA ILE A 82 14.71 -11.74 -2.54
C ILE A 82 15.76 -12.49 -3.36
N GLN A 83 17.00 -12.59 -2.88
CA GLN A 83 18.03 -13.39 -3.54
C GLN A 83 17.63 -14.86 -3.61
N ARG A 84 17.14 -15.42 -2.50
CA ARG A 84 16.68 -16.80 -2.42
C ARG A 84 15.52 -17.05 -3.40
N LEU A 85 14.48 -16.22 -3.37
CA LEU A 85 13.33 -16.33 -4.25
C LEU A 85 13.72 -16.16 -5.72
N SER A 86 14.62 -15.23 -6.03
CA SER A 86 15.13 -15.03 -7.39
C SER A 86 15.91 -16.25 -7.89
N HIS A 87 16.71 -16.89 -7.02
CA HIS A 87 17.42 -18.13 -7.32
C HIS A 87 16.46 -19.28 -7.67
N LEU A 88 15.39 -19.42 -6.90
CA LEU A 88 14.38 -20.45 -7.11
C LEU A 88 13.53 -20.17 -8.36
N ALA A 89 13.07 -18.93 -8.53
CA ALA A 89 12.19 -18.48 -9.61
C ALA A 89 12.87 -18.49 -11.00
N PHE A 90 14.15 -18.16 -11.07
CA PHE A 90 14.89 -17.95 -12.32
C PHE A 90 16.15 -18.81 -12.41
N SER A 91 16.06 -20.05 -11.92
CA SER A 91 17.13 -21.05 -12.01
C SER A 91 17.61 -21.32 -13.45
N ASP A 92 16.72 -21.15 -14.44
CA ASP A 92 17.01 -21.37 -15.86
C ASP A 92 17.70 -20.17 -16.54
N CYS A 93 17.71 -19.00 -15.89
CA CYS A 93 18.30 -17.78 -16.43
C CYS A 93 19.80 -17.69 -16.09
N PRO A 94 20.61 -16.99 -16.91
CA PRO A 94 21.99 -16.65 -16.57
C PRO A 94 22.08 -15.94 -15.21
N VAL A 95 23.22 -16.11 -14.53
CA VAL A 95 23.45 -15.56 -13.19
C VAL A 95 23.31 -14.03 -13.20
N GLU A 96 23.89 -13.35 -14.20
CA GLU A 96 23.80 -11.89 -14.35
C GLU A 96 22.36 -11.41 -14.42
N THR A 97 21.54 -11.98 -15.33
CA THR A 97 20.13 -11.63 -15.49
C THR A 97 19.34 -11.86 -14.20
N ARG A 98 19.66 -12.94 -13.48
CA ARG A 98 19.02 -13.25 -12.20
C ARG A 98 19.38 -12.25 -11.11
N GLN A 99 20.63 -11.80 -11.08
CA GLN A 99 21.09 -10.76 -10.15
C GLN A 99 20.47 -9.40 -10.48
N ASP A 100 20.34 -9.05 -11.77
CA ASP A 100 19.65 -7.84 -12.22
C ASP A 100 18.18 -7.82 -11.79
N LEU A 101 17.46 -8.94 -11.99
CA LEU A 101 16.08 -9.09 -11.55
C LEU A 101 15.96 -9.00 -10.03
N ALA A 102 16.85 -9.66 -9.28
CA ALA A 102 16.86 -9.61 -7.82
C ALA A 102 17.12 -8.18 -7.32
N ARG A 103 18.07 -7.46 -7.92
CA ARG A 103 18.37 -6.06 -7.62
C ARG A 103 17.15 -5.18 -7.86
N GLN A 104 16.51 -5.31 -9.02
CA GLN A 104 15.34 -4.51 -9.36
C GLN A 104 14.17 -4.77 -8.41
N HIS A 105 13.88 -6.04 -8.11
CA HIS A 105 12.90 -6.41 -7.10
C HIS A 105 13.25 -5.85 -5.72
N PHE A 106 14.50 -5.89 -5.29
CA PHE A 106 14.89 -5.29 -4.00
C PHE A 106 14.53 -3.81 -3.96
N ILE A 107 14.90 -3.03 -4.99
CA ILE A 107 14.57 -1.60 -5.06
C ILE A 107 13.05 -1.38 -5.02
N ASP A 108 12.29 -2.17 -5.79
CA ASP A 108 10.85 -1.99 -5.92
C ASP A 108 10.05 -2.39 -4.65
N THR A 109 10.63 -3.23 -3.79
CA THR A 109 9.97 -3.80 -2.62
C THR A 109 10.30 -3.09 -1.30
N VAL A 110 11.31 -2.21 -1.28
CA VAL A 110 11.64 -1.36 -0.12
C VAL A 110 10.46 -0.49 0.27
N GLN A 111 10.15 -0.45 1.57
CA GLN A 111 8.99 0.27 2.12
C GLN A 111 9.13 1.80 2.04
N ASP A 112 10.34 2.32 2.27
CA ASP A 112 10.58 3.76 2.31
C ASP A 112 10.71 4.34 0.88
N PRO A 113 9.78 5.22 0.44
CA PRO A 113 9.80 5.77 -0.91
C PRO A 113 11.01 6.67 -1.18
N GLU A 114 11.54 7.35 -0.15
CA GLU A 114 12.77 8.15 -0.28
C GLU A 114 13.98 7.25 -0.56
N THR A 115 14.14 6.19 0.23
CA THR A 115 15.19 5.18 0.02
C THR A 115 15.06 4.52 -1.36
N GLN A 116 13.85 4.14 -1.76
CA GLN A 116 13.61 3.57 -3.08
C GLN A 116 14.01 4.53 -4.21
N LYS A 117 13.61 5.80 -4.14
CA LYS A 117 13.98 6.81 -5.14
C LYS A 117 15.49 7.03 -5.19
N ALA A 118 16.15 7.10 -4.02
CA ALA A 118 17.59 7.27 -3.94
C ALA A 118 18.34 6.08 -4.53
N LEU A 119 17.88 4.85 -4.30
CA LEU A 119 18.45 3.65 -4.91
C LEU A 119 18.33 3.63 -6.44
N ARG A 120 17.19 4.10 -6.99
CA ARG A 120 17.01 4.23 -8.45
C ARG A 120 17.94 5.27 -9.07
N LEU A 121 18.28 6.34 -8.34
CA LEU A 121 19.19 7.39 -8.81
C LEU A 121 20.66 7.03 -8.63
N ALA A 122 20.98 6.12 -7.71
CA ALA A 122 22.35 5.74 -7.38
C ALA A 122 22.98 4.75 -8.39
N ASP A 123 22.22 4.27 -9.38
CA ASP A 123 22.65 3.30 -10.39
C ASP A 123 23.46 2.13 -9.79
N VAL A 124 22.92 1.54 -8.72
CA VAL A 124 23.56 0.43 -8.02
C VAL A 124 23.70 -0.79 -8.93
N LYS A 125 24.86 -1.45 -8.89
CA LYS A 125 25.19 -2.57 -9.79
C LYS A 125 24.68 -3.91 -9.28
N ASP A 126 24.75 -4.13 -7.98
CA ASP A 126 24.38 -5.38 -7.34
C ASP A 126 23.51 -5.12 -6.10
N ILE A 127 22.82 -6.17 -5.66
CA ILE A 127 21.95 -6.08 -4.48
C ILE A 127 22.72 -5.80 -3.18
N GLY A 128 24.00 -6.20 -3.09
CA GLY A 128 24.85 -5.89 -1.94
C GLY A 128 25.18 -4.39 -1.87
N SER A 129 25.56 -3.80 -2.99
CA SER A 129 25.75 -2.35 -3.13
C SER A 129 24.45 -1.59 -2.82
N ALA A 130 23.30 -2.09 -3.29
CA ALA A 130 21.99 -1.53 -2.95
C ALA A 130 21.72 -1.57 -1.44
N LEU A 131 22.01 -2.69 -0.78
CA LEU A 131 21.85 -2.84 0.67
C LEU A 131 22.76 -1.88 1.46
N VAL A 132 24.03 -1.78 1.09
CA VAL A 132 24.98 -0.85 1.74
C VAL A 132 24.52 0.59 1.57
N TYR A 133 24.03 0.96 0.37
CA TYR A 133 23.53 2.30 0.12
C TYR A 133 22.25 2.60 0.92
N ALA A 134 21.32 1.64 0.99
CA ALA A 134 20.11 1.77 1.79
C ALA A 134 20.42 1.95 3.28
N HIS A 135 21.37 1.18 3.84
CA HIS A 135 21.81 1.37 5.21
C HIS A 135 22.45 2.75 5.46
N LYS A 136 23.17 3.31 4.48
CA LYS A 136 23.70 4.69 4.59
C LYS A 136 22.56 5.71 4.70
N ILE A 137 21.47 5.52 3.96
CA ILE A 137 20.28 6.37 4.03
C ILE A 137 19.62 6.23 5.39
N GLU A 138 19.39 5.00 5.88
CA GLU A 138 18.81 4.77 7.21
C GLU A 138 19.65 5.44 8.31
N ALA A 139 20.97 5.32 8.25
CA ALA A 139 21.88 5.95 9.21
C ALA A 139 21.80 7.49 9.14
N ALA A 140 21.77 8.07 7.93
CA ALA A 140 21.64 9.51 7.73
C ALA A 140 20.28 10.05 8.21
N GLN A 141 19.19 9.31 7.95
CA GLN A 141 17.85 9.63 8.46
C GLN A 141 17.82 9.57 9.99
N GLN A 142 18.45 8.57 10.61
CA GLN A 142 18.53 8.48 12.07
C GLN A 142 19.33 9.63 12.70
N ALA A 143 20.43 10.06 12.06
CA ALA A 143 21.22 11.20 12.52
C ALA A 143 20.43 12.51 12.44
N THR A 144 19.78 12.77 11.31
CA THR A 144 18.96 13.98 11.09
C THR A 144 17.69 14.01 11.93
N ARG A 145 17.10 12.85 12.27
CA ARG A 145 15.96 12.75 13.19
C ARG A 145 16.29 13.17 14.61
N LYS A 146 17.53 12.94 15.09
CA LYS A 146 17.96 13.37 16.42
C LYS A 146 18.13 14.90 16.52
N ASP A 147 18.51 15.54 15.42
CA ASP A 147 18.65 17.02 15.35
C ASP A 147 17.32 17.73 15.10
N ARG A 148 16.32 17.03 14.56
CA ARG A 148 14.94 17.51 14.49
C ARG A 148 14.27 17.37 15.86
N HIS A 149 14.56 18.30 16.76
CA HIS A 149 13.59 18.64 17.82
C HIS A 149 12.21 18.82 17.17
N SER A 150 11.16 18.35 17.85
CA SER A 150 9.76 18.40 17.41
C SER A 150 9.32 19.85 17.14
N ILE A 151 9.69 20.39 15.99
CA ILE A 151 8.92 21.43 15.36
C ILE A 151 7.65 20.71 14.94
N ARG A 152 6.50 21.13 15.49
CA ARG A 152 5.18 20.76 14.98
C ARG A 152 5.17 21.10 13.49
N ALA A 153 5.55 20.14 12.67
CA ALA A 153 5.37 20.23 11.25
C ALA A 153 3.86 20.15 11.07
N VAL A 154 3.26 21.26 10.64
CA VAL A 154 1.95 21.20 10.01
C VAL A 154 2.18 20.42 8.73
N SER A 155 1.92 19.11 8.78
CA SER A 155 1.90 18.27 7.60
C SER A 155 0.81 18.82 6.69
N ALA A 156 1.20 19.42 5.58
CA ALA A 156 0.29 19.86 4.53
C ALA A 156 -0.22 18.65 3.74
N ILE A 157 -0.83 17.68 4.43
CA ILE A 157 -1.66 16.62 3.85
C ILE A 157 -2.69 16.24 4.92
N ASP A 158 -3.64 17.14 5.13
CA ASP A 158 -5.04 16.78 5.33
C ASP A 158 -5.93 17.97 4.97
N SER A 159 -5.50 18.75 3.94
CA SER A 159 -6.25 19.92 3.49
C SER A 159 -7.66 19.54 3.07
N ASP A 160 -7.89 18.35 2.52
CA ASP A 160 -9.24 17.91 2.18
C ASP A 160 -10.03 17.47 3.42
N SER A 161 -9.42 16.75 4.37
CA SER A 161 -10.05 16.29 5.62
C SER A 161 -10.48 17.46 6.52
N ASP A 162 -9.62 18.45 6.70
CA ASP A 162 -9.93 19.61 7.53
C ASP A 162 -10.89 20.59 6.84
N PHE A 163 -10.81 20.70 5.51
CA PHE A 163 -11.78 21.48 4.74
C PHE A 163 -13.16 20.80 4.70
N ILE A 164 -13.21 19.45 4.63
CA ILE A 164 -14.45 18.67 4.77
C ILE A 164 -15.06 18.87 6.16
N LYS A 165 -14.28 18.75 7.24
CA LYS A 165 -14.77 19.03 8.61
C LYS A 165 -15.29 20.46 8.74
N GLN A 166 -14.59 21.44 8.15
CA GLN A 166 -14.98 22.84 8.19
C GLN A 166 -16.27 23.09 7.39
N ILE A 167 -16.46 22.41 6.26
CA ILE A 167 -17.71 22.42 5.47
C ILE A 167 -18.86 21.79 6.28
N GLU A 168 -18.64 20.65 6.92
CA GLU A 168 -19.66 19.98 7.75
C GLU A 168 -20.08 20.82 8.97
N ASP A 169 -19.12 21.46 9.64
CA ASP A 169 -19.37 22.40 10.73
C ASP A 169 -20.18 23.62 10.26
N SER A 170 -19.86 24.12 9.06
CA SER A 170 -20.56 25.26 8.45
C SER A 170 -21.99 24.88 8.07
N GLN A 171 -22.21 23.69 7.51
CA GLN A 171 -23.54 23.16 7.19
C GLN A 171 -24.39 22.93 8.46
N ARG A 172 -23.80 22.42 9.55
CA ARG A 172 -24.50 22.29 10.84
C ARG A 172 -24.95 23.64 11.40
N LYS A 173 -24.10 24.67 11.31
CA LYS A 173 -24.46 26.04 11.73
C LYS A 173 -25.58 26.62 10.89
N ILE A 174 -25.53 26.49 9.55
CA ILE A 174 -26.60 26.96 8.66
C ILE A 174 -27.92 26.28 9.01
N ARG A 175 -27.92 24.96 9.18
CA ARG A 175 -29.14 24.21 9.55
C ARG A 175 -29.72 24.66 10.89
N SER A 176 -28.87 24.89 11.90
CA SER A 176 -29.31 25.44 13.20
C SER A 176 -29.84 26.87 13.11
N LEU A 177 -29.32 27.68 12.18
CA LEU A 177 -29.81 29.03 11.92
C LEU A 177 -31.13 29.02 11.13
N GLU A 178 -31.29 28.08 10.19
CA GLU A 178 -32.52 27.82 9.47
C GLU A 178 -33.61 27.26 10.39
N GLU A 179 -33.29 26.41 11.36
CA GLU A 179 -34.23 25.97 12.39
C GLU A 179 -34.64 27.11 13.33
N ARG A 180 -33.73 28.05 13.61
CA ARG A 180 -34.02 29.26 14.41
C ARG A 180 -34.77 30.34 13.63
N THR A 181 -34.63 30.39 12.30
CA THR A 181 -35.29 31.38 11.43
C THR A 181 -36.55 30.83 10.74
N GLY A 182 -36.67 29.51 10.61
CA GLY A 182 -37.74 28.75 9.95
C GLY A 182 -39.06 28.70 10.71
N GLY A 183 -39.31 29.66 11.61
CA GLY A 183 -40.49 29.67 12.47
C GLY A 183 -41.06 31.05 12.76
N ARG A 184 -40.76 32.09 11.97
CA ARG A 184 -41.48 33.36 12.07
C ARG A 184 -41.91 33.87 10.70
N ASN A 185 -42.86 33.16 10.11
CA ASN A 185 -43.84 33.81 9.23
C ASN A 185 -44.75 34.70 10.09
N THR A 186 -44.19 35.74 10.72
CA THR A 186 -45.01 36.76 11.36
C THR A 186 -45.53 37.62 10.22
N LYS A 187 -46.70 37.26 9.68
CA LYS A 187 -47.54 38.20 8.91
C LYS A 187 -47.60 39.48 9.74
N ILE A 188 -46.81 40.48 9.36
CA ILE A 188 -46.84 41.79 10.00
C ILE A 188 -48.19 42.39 9.58
N GLN A 189 -49.18 42.29 10.46
CA GLN A 189 -50.51 42.86 10.23
C GLN A 189 -50.54 44.30 10.74
N CYS A 190 -51.14 45.19 9.97
CA CYS A 190 -51.29 46.57 10.35
C CYS A 190 -52.38 46.71 11.43
N TRP A 191 -52.05 47.35 12.55
CA TRP A 191 -52.96 47.55 13.69
C TRP A 191 -54.02 48.63 13.43
N THR A 192 -54.03 49.23 12.23
CA THR A 192 -54.96 50.29 11.84
C THR A 192 -55.90 49.86 10.71
N CYS A 193 -55.43 49.08 9.74
CA CYS A 193 -56.26 48.61 8.62
C CYS A 193 -56.39 47.08 8.53
N GLY A 194 -55.69 46.32 9.39
CA GLY A 194 -55.73 44.85 9.40
C GLY A 194 -55.00 44.16 8.25
N ALA A 195 -54.48 44.92 7.27
CA ALA A 195 -53.79 44.34 6.11
C ALA A 195 -52.37 43.86 6.46
N ASP A 196 -51.95 42.78 5.80
CA ASP A 196 -50.62 42.19 5.95
C ASP A 196 -49.54 42.99 5.18
N GLY A 197 -48.30 42.98 5.65
CA GLY A 197 -47.13 43.52 4.94
C GLY A 197 -46.61 44.88 5.43
N HIS A 198 -47.27 45.53 6.40
CA HIS A 198 -46.80 46.79 6.98
C HIS A 198 -47.31 47.02 8.41
N VAL A 199 -46.60 47.85 9.18
CA VAL A 199 -46.99 48.28 10.53
C VAL A 199 -47.74 49.62 10.48
N ARG A 200 -48.50 49.95 11.54
CA ARG A 200 -49.31 51.18 11.69
C ARG A 200 -48.63 52.46 11.18
N ARG A 201 -47.34 52.64 11.44
CA ARG A 201 -46.57 53.84 11.03
C ARG A 201 -46.45 54.03 9.52
N LYS A 202 -46.63 52.97 8.73
CA LYS A 202 -46.54 52.96 7.27
C LYS A 202 -47.89 52.64 6.62
N CYS A 203 -48.99 52.89 7.34
CA CYS A 203 -50.33 52.56 6.89
C CYS A 203 -50.81 53.57 5.81
N PRO A 204 -51.07 53.12 4.56
CA PRO A 204 -51.48 54.01 3.46
C PRO A 204 -52.83 54.69 3.68
N THR A 205 -53.69 54.12 4.53
CA THR A 205 -55.02 54.65 4.84
C THR A 205 -55.02 55.60 6.04
N SER A 206 -53.85 55.91 6.62
CA SER A 206 -53.74 56.83 7.74
C SER A 206 -53.74 58.30 7.24
N ARG A 207 -54.92 58.82 6.90
CA ARG A 207 -55.21 60.27 6.81
C ARG A 207 -55.94 60.67 8.10
N ASP A 208 -55.67 61.77 8.80
CA ASP A 208 -55.08 63.06 8.42
C ASP A 208 -54.55 63.80 9.66
N GLY A 209 -53.67 64.77 9.39
CA GLY A 209 -53.12 65.74 10.34
C GLY A 209 -52.07 66.59 9.64
N GLY A 210 -52.47 67.25 8.55
CA GLY A 210 -51.59 67.94 7.61
C GLY A 210 -50.99 69.25 8.12
N ASN A 211 -49.90 69.65 7.47
CA ASN A 211 -49.90 70.90 6.70
C ASN A 211 -48.74 70.90 5.69
N ASN A 212 -49.07 71.12 4.43
CA ASN A 212 -48.13 71.48 3.38
C ASN A 212 -47.97 73.01 3.39
N LEU A 213 -46.74 73.51 3.38
CA LEU A 213 -46.40 74.79 2.74
C LEU A 213 -45.07 74.66 1.96
N PRO A 214 -44.96 75.28 0.77
CA PRO A 214 -43.86 75.08 -0.19
C PRO A 214 -42.67 76.03 0.09
N PRO A 215 -41.55 75.94 -0.66
CA PRO A 215 -40.25 76.46 -0.23
C PRO A 215 -40.07 77.94 -0.58
N HIS A 216 -39.32 78.69 0.24
CA HIS A 216 -38.85 80.03 -0.12
C HIS A 216 -37.37 80.23 0.22
N GLN A 217 -36.66 80.75 -0.78
CA GLN A 217 -35.24 81.11 -0.80
C GLN A 217 -34.98 82.43 -0.07
N GLY A 218 -33.72 82.61 0.36
CA GLY A 218 -33.01 83.89 0.20
C GLY A 218 -32.76 84.75 1.45
N ASN A 219 -31.45 84.95 1.71
CA ASN A 219 -30.73 85.89 2.58
C ASN A 219 -30.91 85.83 4.11
#